data_AF-A0A3R8TSZ9-F1
#
_entry.id   AF-A0A3R8TSZ9-F1
#
_cell.length_a   1.000
_cell.length_b   1.000
_cell.length_c   1.000
_cell.angle_alpha   90.00
_cell.angle_beta   90.00
_cell.angle_gamma   90.00
#
_symmetry.space_group_name_H-M   'P 1'
#
loop_
_entity.id
_entity.type
_entity.pdbx_description
1 polymer ?
#
loop_
_entity_poly.entity_id
_entity_poly.type
_entity_poly.pdbx_seq_one_letter_code
_entity_poly.pdbx_strand_id
1 'polypeptide(L)'
;MTRATRRTPKIENILPLTPLQEGLLFHAAYDDAGSALYNVQVALDLEGPLDIPVLRRSVEAVVRRHPTLRASFRRRAAGDTVQVIQSEVATPWQEHDLTTVPDGELATEVESITRRIRAGQFDLAAAPLVRFALIRRRADRFRLVLTNHHIVLDGWSTSLLLSELFIVYGAGGDASVLPPAVSPQAFFAWRGEQDAPAARQAWRAALDGLAEAPRVAPYADSHKATATEQIVLTVPENLTAAVGERARRLGLTLNTVVQGTWGLLLSRLTGADDVVFGTTVSGRAPELPDVEAVVGMLVNTVPVRVRTDRAETLAGLYTRLQEEQFELVAHHHLGLTEIQSLTAIDGELFDTLVVFENYPVDRAVDTVGGVRVTGTEAHNTVHYPLSLLAHPGDRLVLHLGYRPDILTDTAARRIGDRVLRLLRLFADAATDTRLDSVDLLGDDERRLLAEWNDTARPVPRRSVAELFAAQATATPGHIAVRYGGLTTTYRELDDRANRLASDLTGRGIGPEDIVALAMPRSTEMIVSLLAVLKAGAAYLPIDPAYPRERIEFMLTDARPALLITTSDTAERLGTRTGTAHLLVDGPRATEGIPR
;
A
#
# COMPACT_ATOMS: atom_id res chain seq x y z
N MET A 1 14.63 -25.43 -46.96
CA MET A 1 13.26 -25.79 -46.53
C MET A 1 13.24 -27.28 -46.18
N THR A 2 13.53 -27.60 -44.92
CA THR A 2 13.44 -28.98 -44.41
C THR A 2 12.39 -28.92 -43.32
N ARG A 3 11.18 -29.37 -43.65
CA ARG A 3 10.01 -29.35 -42.79
C ARG A 3 10.23 -30.41 -41.71
N ALA A 4 10.84 -30.02 -40.59
CA ALA A 4 10.91 -30.84 -39.40
C ALA A 4 9.47 -31.15 -38.98
N THR A 5 9.11 -32.42 -39.05
CA THR A 5 7.87 -32.99 -38.56
C THR A 5 7.76 -32.67 -37.06
N ARG A 6 7.02 -31.61 -36.71
CA ARG A 6 6.54 -31.40 -35.34
C ARG A 6 5.68 -32.62 -34.99
N ARG A 7 6.26 -33.60 -34.26
CA ARG A 7 5.48 -34.62 -33.55
C ARG A 7 4.48 -33.86 -32.68
N THR A 8 3.19 -34.00 -32.96
CA THR A 8 2.15 -33.52 -32.05
C THR A 8 2.37 -34.25 -30.72
N PRO A 9 2.69 -33.54 -29.63
CA PRO A 9 2.96 -34.23 -28.37
C PRO A 9 1.66 -34.91 -27.91
N LYS A 10 1.79 -36.15 -27.45
CA LYS A 10 0.65 -36.98 -27.06
C LYS A 10 0.12 -36.44 -25.73
N ILE A 11 -1.15 -36.05 -25.71
CA ILE A 11 -1.83 -35.51 -24.52
C ILE A 11 -2.08 -36.67 -23.56
N GLU A 12 -1.71 -36.49 -22.29
CA GLU A 12 -1.99 -37.43 -21.20
C GLU A 12 -3.32 -37.10 -20.54
N ASN A 13 -3.56 -35.81 -20.26
CA ASN A 13 -4.76 -35.36 -19.56
C ASN A 13 -5.09 -33.89 -19.87
N ILE A 14 -6.33 -33.49 -19.60
CA ILE A 14 -6.79 -32.09 -19.65
C ILE A 14 -7.43 -31.76 -18.30
N LEU A 15 -6.96 -30.69 -17.66
CA LEU A 15 -7.43 -30.25 -16.35
C LEU A 15 -7.98 -28.81 -16.43
N PRO A 16 -8.97 -28.44 -15.58
CA PRO A 16 -9.39 -27.05 -15.44
C PRO A 16 -8.30 -26.24 -14.73
N LEU A 17 -8.45 -24.92 -14.69
CA LEU A 17 -7.49 -24.03 -14.01
C LEU A 17 -7.86 -23.85 -12.54
N THR A 18 -6.87 -23.56 -11.70
CA THR A 18 -7.10 -22.98 -10.38
C THR A 18 -7.43 -21.50 -10.49
N PRO A 19 -8.15 -20.91 -9.50
CA PRO A 19 -8.57 -19.52 -9.63
C PRO A 19 -7.40 -18.56 -9.77
N LEU A 20 -6.29 -18.84 -9.08
CA LEU A 20 -5.08 -18.05 -9.24
C LEU A 20 -4.44 -18.23 -10.63
N GLN A 21 -4.49 -19.43 -11.23
CA GLN A 21 -4.03 -19.62 -12.61
C GLN A 21 -4.85 -18.80 -13.62
N GLU A 22 -6.16 -18.65 -13.41
CA GLU A 22 -7.02 -17.79 -14.22
C GLU A 22 -6.59 -16.32 -14.11
N GLY A 23 -6.37 -15.83 -12.88
CA GLY A 23 -5.87 -14.47 -12.64
C GLY A 23 -4.49 -14.22 -13.26
N LEU A 24 -3.55 -15.15 -13.10
CA LEU A 24 -2.22 -15.05 -13.69
C LEU A 24 -2.25 -15.02 -15.23
N LEU A 25 -3.14 -15.79 -15.86
CA LEU A 25 -3.33 -15.73 -17.32
C LEU A 25 -3.94 -14.41 -17.78
N PHE A 26 -4.88 -13.86 -17.02
CA PHE A 26 -5.45 -12.55 -17.32
C PHE A 26 -4.34 -11.50 -17.29
N HIS A 27 -3.52 -11.45 -16.23
CA HIS A 27 -2.41 -10.50 -16.17
C HIS A 27 -1.39 -10.71 -17.29
N ALA A 28 -1.01 -11.95 -17.59
CA ALA A 28 -0.07 -12.25 -18.67
C ALA A 28 -0.58 -11.85 -20.07
N ALA A 29 -1.91 -11.77 -20.28
CA ALA A 29 -2.51 -11.37 -21.55
C ALA A 29 -2.62 -9.84 -21.75
N TYR A 30 -2.67 -9.07 -20.66
CA TYR A 30 -2.75 -7.60 -20.69
C TYR A 30 -1.37 -6.93 -20.64
N ASP A 31 -0.35 -7.68 -20.24
CA ASP A 31 1.04 -7.22 -20.24
C ASP A 31 1.63 -7.33 -21.66
N ASP A 32 1.31 -6.35 -22.52
CA ASP A 32 1.77 -6.23 -23.91
C ASP A 32 3.32 -6.20 -24.04
N ALA A 33 4.03 -6.13 -22.91
CA ALA A 33 5.48 -6.04 -22.80
C ALA A 33 6.17 -7.35 -22.38
N GLY A 34 5.58 -8.54 -22.61
CA GLY A 34 6.29 -9.82 -22.46
C GLY A 34 7.11 -9.94 -21.17
N SER A 35 6.53 -9.48 -20.06
CA SER A 35 7.29 -9.33 -18.82
C SER A 35 7.60 -10.71 -18.23
N ALA A 36 8.83 -10.88 -17.75
CA ALA A 36 9.21 -12.02 -16.91
C ALA A 36 8.69 -11.87 -15.47
N LEU A 37 7.64 -11.06 -15.26
CA LEU A 37 7.14 -10.65 -13.94
C LEU A 37 6.75 -11.86 -13.09
N TYR A 38 6.08 -12.83 -13.70
CA TYR A 38 5.65 -14.06 -13.04
C TYR A 38 6.69 -15.19 -13.14
N ASN A 39 7.94 -14.90 -13.50
CA ASN A 39 9.00 -15.90 -13.40
C ASN A 39 9.52 -15.95 -11.98
N VAL A 40 9.33 -17.09 -11.33
CA VAL A 40 9.92 -17.41 -10.03
C VAL A 40 11.26 -18.11 -10.29
N GLN A 41 12.27 -17.75 -9.51
CA GLN A 41 13.59 -18.37 -9.60
C GLN A 41 14.12 -18.72 -8.21
N VAL A 42 14.56 -19.96 -8.05
CA VAL A 42 15.30 -20.42 -6.87
C VAL A 42 16.68 -20.85 -7.31
N ALA A 43 17.70 -20.38 -6.63
CA ALA A 43 19.09 -20.76 -6.84
C ALA A 43 19.67 -21.37 -5.57
N LEU A 44 20.30 -22.54 -5.71
CA LEU A 44 20.96 -23.29 -4.65
C LEU A 44 22.45 -23.33 -4.91
N ASP A 45 23.23 -22.83 -3.97
CA ASP A 45 24.67 -22.97 -3.97
C ASP A 45 25.05 -24.34 -3.39
N LEU A 46 25.76 -25.14 -4.17
CA LEU A 46 26.13 -26.50 -3.85
C LEU A 46 27.65 -26.63 -3.71
N GLU A 47 28.10 -27.37 -2.70
CA GLU A 47 29.51 -27.67 -2.45
C GLU A 47 29.74 -29.18 -2.24
N GLY A 48 30.71 -29.76 -2.93
CA GLY A 48 31.07 -31.18 -2.82
C GLY A 48 31.23 -31.89 -4.17
N PRO A 49 31.44 -33.22 -4.16
CA PRO A 49 31.62 -34.03 -5.36
C PRO A 49 30.30 -34.27 -6.10
N LEU A 50 29.77 -33.25 -6.76
CA LEU A 50 28.52 -33.32 -7.50
C LEU A 50 28.64 -34.18 -8.78
N ASP A 51 27.98 -35.34 -8.80
CA ASP A 51 27.73 -36.11 -10.03
C ASP A 51 26.67 -35.43 -10.92
N ILE A 52 27.13 -34.67 -11.92
CA ILE A 52 26.27 -33.91 -12.84
C ILE A 52 25.33 -34.82 -13.65
N PRO A 53 25.80 -35.94 -14.27
CA PRO A 53 24.91 -36.89 -14.94
C PRO A 53 23.79 -37.43 -14.05
N VAL A 54 24.06 -37.77 -12.79
CA VAL A 54 23.04 -38.22 -11.84
C VAL A 54 22.06 -37.10 -11.52
N LEU A 55 22.55 -35.87 -11.28
CA LEU A 55 21.68 -34.72 -11.02
C LEU A 55 20.73 -34.46 -12.18
N ARG A 56 21.24 -34.45 -13.41
CA ARG A 56 20.43 -34.25 -14.62
C ARG A 56 19.34 -35.32 -14.75
N ARG A 57 19.69 -36.61 -14.57
CA ARG A 57 18.69 -37.70 -14.59
C ARG A 57 17.65 -37.55 -13.47
N SER A 58 18.06 -37.05 -12.31
CA SER A 58 17.16 -36.80 -11.18
C SER A 58 16.15 -35.69 -11.50
N VAL A 59 16.60 -34.59 -12.11
CA VAL A 59 15.70 -33.54 -12.62
C VAL A 59 14.74 -34.10 -13.65
N GLU A 60 15.23 -34.86 -14.64
CA GLU A 60 14.38 -35.49 -15.66
C GLU A 60 13.34 -36.44 -15.05
N ALA A 61 13.70 -37.18 -14.00
CA ALA A 61 12.79 -38.08 -13.31
C ALA A 61 11.70 -37.34 -12.55
N VAL A 62 12.04 -36.25 -11.85
CA VAL A 62 11.08 -35.42 -11.11
C VAL A 62 10.16 -34.65 -12.07
N VAL A 63 10.66 -34.12 -13.19
CA VAL A 63 9.83 -33.49 -14.23
C VAL A 63 8.83 -34.47 -14.84
N ARG A 64 9.24 -35.73 -15.05
CA ARG A 64 8.37 -36.79 -15.56
C ARG A 64 7.30 -37.20 -14.54
N ARG A 65 7.68 -37.24 -13.26
CA ARG A 65 6.83 -37.64 -12.13
C ARG A 65 5.64 -36.70 -11.93
N HIS A 66 5.82 -35.39 -12.14
CA HIS A 66 4.78 -34.38 -11.84
C HIS A 66 4.08 -33.87 -13.11
N PRO A 67 2.77 -34.17 -13.30
CA PRO A 67 1.99 -33.70 -14.44
C PRO A 67 2.04 -32.19 -14.65
N THR A 68 2.03 -31.39 -13.58
CA THR A 68 1.98 -29.92 -13.64
C THR A 68 3.21 -29.32 -14.32
N LEU A 69 4.38 -29.98 -14.24
CA LEU A 69 5.61 -29.53 -14.93
C LEU A 69 5.58 -29.79 -16.43
N ARG A 70 4.65 -30.62 -16.88
CA ARG A 70 4.38 -30.96 -18.29
C ARG A 70 3.14 -30.23 -18.83
N ALA A 71 2.60 -29.29 -18.05
CA ALA A 71 1.41 -28.53 -18.42
C ALA A 71 1.72 -27.41 -19.41
N SER A 72 0.75 -27.17 -20.29
CA SER A 72 0.63 -25.97 -21.13
C SER A 72 -0.80 -25.45 -21.04
N PHE A 73 -1.00 -24.16 -21.25
CA PHE A 73 -2.28 -23.48 -21.08
C PHE A 73 -2.82 -23.10 -22.46
N ARG A 74 -3.97 -23.66 -22.82
CA ARG A 74 -4.54 -23.51 -24.16
C ARG A 74 -5.98 -23.10 -24.11
N ARG A 75 -6.31 -22.08 -24.89
CA ARG A 75 -7.69 -21.66 -25.12
C ARG A 75 -8.41 -22.68 -26.01
N ARG A 76 -9.56 -23.16 -25.57
CA ARG A 76 -10.45 -24.03 -26.34
C ARG A 76 -11.27 -23.21 -27.32
N ALA A 77 -11.86 -23.88 -28.32
CA ALA A 77 -12.80 -23.26 -29.24
C ALA A 77 -14.05 -22.70 -28.53
N ALA A 78 -14.43 -23.29 -27.39
CA ALA A 78 -15.52 -22.82 -26.54
C ALA A 78 -15.21 -21.49 -25.81
N GLY A 79 -13.97 -21.00 -25.87
CA GLY A 79 -13.57 -19.69 -25.37
C GLY A 79 -12.84 -19.72 -24.03
N ASP A 80 -12.94 -20.80 -23.28
CA ASP A 80 -12.26 -21.01 -21.99
C ASP A 80 -10.85 -21.60 -22.14
N THR A 81 -10.00 -21.39 -21.14
CA THR A 81 -8.62 -21.93 -21.12
C THR A 81 -8.56 -23.18 -20.26
N VAL A 82 -7.76 -24.17 -20.68
CA VAL A 82 -7.52 -25.41 -19.94
C VAL A 82 -6.02 -25.71 -19.82
N GLN A 83 -5.68 -26.50 -18.80
CA GLN A 83 -4.36 -27.12 -18.68
C GLN A 83 -4.30 -28.36 -19.56
N VAL A 84 -3.35 -28.42 -20.48
CA VAL A 84 -3.07 -29.59 -21.32
C VAL A 84 -1.78 -30.23 -20.83
N ILE A 85 -1.91 -31.41 -20.23
CA ILE A 85 -0.79 -32.19 -19.69
C ILE A 85 -0.21 -33.03 -20.83
N GLN A 86 1.06 -32.79 -21.17
CA GLN A 86 1.78 -33.58 -22.16
C GLN A 86 2.28 -34.89 -21.53
N SER A 87 2.15 -36.01 -22.24
CA SER A 87 2.70 -37.31 -21.78
C SER A 87 4.22 -37.28 -21.64
N GLU A 88 4.92 -36.54 -22.49
CA GLU A 88 6.36 -36.37 -22.44
C GLU A 88 6.74 -34.94 -22.83
N VAL A 89 7.76 -34.42 -22.15
CA VAL A 89 8.42 -33.14 -22.50
C VAL A 89 9.93 -33.34 -22.42
N ALA A 90 10.67 -32.69 -23.32
CA ALA A 90 12.12 -32.59 -23.15
C ALA A 90 12.41 -31.70 -21.94
N THR A 91 13.23 -32.18 -21.00
CA THR A 91 13.61 -31.40 -19.81
C THR A 91 14.59 -30.31 -20.21
N PRO A 92 14.25 -29.01 -20.08
CA PRO A 92 15.15 -27.92 -20.43
C PRO A 92 16.22 -27.76 -19.36
N TRP A 93 17.43 -28.21 -19.71
CA TRP A 93 18.62 -28.23 -18.87
C TRP A 93 19.76 -27.47 -19.57
N GLN A 94 20.40 -26.54 -18.86
CA GLN A 94 21.54 -25.76 -19.34
C GLN A 94 22.75 -25.94 -18.42
N GLU A 95 23.95 -26.00 -18.97
CA GLU A 95 25.19 -26.09 -18.21
C GLU A 95 26.09 -24.91 -18.58
N HIS A 96 26.66 -24.25 -17.57
CA HIS A 96 27.58 -23.14 -17.72
C HIS A 96 28.86 -23.44 -16.92
N ASP A 97 30.00 -23.46 -17.59
CA ASP A 97 31.29 -23.67 -16.93
C ASP A 97 32.03 -22.33 -16.77
N LEU A 98 32.18 -21.88 -15.53
CA LEU A 98 32.90 -20.66 -15.14
C LEU A 98 34.19 -20.97 -14.36
N THR A 99 34.69 -22.20 -14.42
CA THR A 99 35.88 -22.63 -13.68
C THR A 99 37.15 -21.87 -14.05
N THR A 100 37.19 -21.29 -15.25
CA THR A 100 38.30 -20.49 -15.76
C THR A 100 38.12 -18.98 -15.57
N VAL A 101 36.96 -18.54 -15.08
CA VAL A 101 36.68 -17.11 -14.84
C VAL A 101 37.42 -16.63 -13.58
N PRO A 102 38.16 -15.50 -13.65
CA PRO A 102 38.86 -14.93 -12.49
C PRO A 102 37.95 -14.68 -11.28
N ASP A 103 38.47 -14.84 -10.06
CA ASP A 103 37.72 -14.67 -8.81
C ASP A 103 37.00 -13.31 -8.71
N GLY A 104 37.65 -12.24 -9.18
CA GLY A 104 37.08 -10.88 -9.16
C GLY A 104 35.88 -10.67 -10.09
N GLU A 105 35.69 -11.53 -11.09
CA GLU A 105 34.61 -11.43 -12.09
C GLU A 105 33.53 -12.50 -11.90
N LEU A 106 33.84 -13.59 -11.18
CA LEU A 106 32.96 -14.75 -11.03
C LEU A 106 31.57 -14.39 -10.53
N ALA A 107 31.48 -13.61 -9.45
CA ALA A 107 30.19 -13.28 -8.83
C ALA A 107 29.29 -12.52 -9.82
N THR A 108 29.87 -11.56 -10.56
CA THR A 108 29.18 -10.79 -11.59
C THR A 108 28.69 -11.68 -12.73
N GLU A 109 29.52 -12.62 -13.19
CA GLU A 109 29.13 -13.56 -14.27
C GLU A 109 28.04 -14.54 -13.83
N VAL A 110 28.14 -15.11 -12.62
CA VAL A 110 27.10 -15.98 -12.05
C VAL A 110 25.76 -15.25 -11.97
N GLU A 111 25.78 -14.00 -11.51
CA GLU A 111 24.59 -13.16 -11.35
C GLU A 111 24.03 -12.72 -12.71
N SER A 112 24.89 -12.40 -13.68
CA SER A 112 24.52 -12.13 -15.07
C SER A 112 23.79 -13.30 -15.73
N ILE A 113 24.33 -14.53 -15.59
CA ILE A 113 23.71 -15.75 -16.12
C ILE A 113 22.36 -16.00 -15.44
N THR A 114 22.32 -15.92 -14.11
CA THR A 114 21.12 -16.16 -13.31
C THR A 114 19.99 -15.20 -13.69
N ARG A 115 20.30 -13.90 -13.84
CA ARG A 115 19.36 -12.87 -14.30
C ARG A 115 18.89 -13.07 -15.73
N ARG A 116 19.81 -13.41 -16.66
CA ARG A 116 19.45 -13.69 -18.06
C ARG A 116 18.52 -14.89 -18.17
N ILE A 117 18.79 -15.94 -17.39
CA ILE A 117 17.87 -17.08 -17.28
C ILE A 117 16.52 -16.57 -16.75
N ARG A 118 16.47 -15.80 -15.66
CA ARG A 118 15.21 -15.29 -15.09
C ARG A 118 14.39 -14.46 -16.08
N ALA A 119 15.04 -13.59 -16.85
CA ALA A 119 14.41 -12.69 -17.82
C ALA A 119 13.86 -13.39 -19.08
N GLY A 120 14.24 -14.65 -19.34
CA GLY A 120 13.73 -15.38 -20.51
C GLY A 120 12.23 -15.64 -20.42
N GLN A 121 11.47 -15.28 -21.46
CA GLN A 121 10.02 -15.46 -21.50
C GLN A 121 9.61 -16.93 -21.59
N PHE A 122 8.44 -17.26 -21.04
CA PHE A 122 7.75 -18.53 -21.25
C PHE A 122 6.55 -18.32 -22.18
N ASP A 123 6.43 -19.13 -23.22
CA ASP A 123 5.18 -19.25 -23.98
C ASP A 123 4.25 -20.21 -23.23
N LEU A 124 3.20 -19.67 -22.61
CA LEU A 124 2.26 -20.45 -21.80
C LEU A 124 1.57 -21.57 -22.60
N ALA A 125 1.50 -21.48 -23.93
CA ALA A 125 0.92 -22.51 -24.80
C ALA A 125 1.89 -23.67 -25.12
N ALA A 126 3.16 -23.56 -24.71
CA ALA A 126 4.23 -24.51 -24.99
C ALA A 126 4.90 -25.03 -23.71
N ALA A 127 4.61 -26.29 -23.37
CA ALA A 127 5.28 -26.98 -22.27
C ALA A 127 6.75 -27.33 -22.63
N PRO A 128 7.67 -27.39 -21.65
CA PRO A 128 7.45 -27.13 -20.22
C PRO A 128 7.67 -25.66 -19.81
N LEU A 129 6.96 -25.22 -18.76
CA LEU A 129 7.07 -23.86 -18.20
C LEU A 129 8.02 -23.78 -16.99
N VAL A 130 9.05 -24.62 -17.02
CA VAL A 130 10.11 -24.72 -16.03
C VAL A 130 11.43 -24.91 -16.78
N ARG A 131 12.55 -24.43 -16.22
CA ARG A 131 13.91 -24.62 -16.73
C ARG A 131 14.92 -24.73 -15.61
N PHE A 132 15.97 -25.49 -15.88
CA PHE A 132 17.05 -25.75 -14.96
C PHE A 132 18.37 -25.33 -15.58
N ALA A 133 19.25 -24.74 -14.78
CA ALA A 133 20.62 -24.48 -15.18
C ALA A 133 21.59 -24.86 -14.06
N LEU A 134 22.71 -25.46 -14.42
CA LEU A 134 23.82 -25.72 -13.52
C LEU A 134 24.99 -24.82 -13.90
N ILE A 135 25.41 -23.97 -12.99
CA ILE A 135 26.57 -23.11 -13.14
C ILE A 135 27.71 -23.72 -12.32
N ARG A 136 28.73 -24.23 -12.99
CA ARG A 136 29.95 -24.71 -12.36
C ARG A 136 30.84 -23.51 -12.05
N ARG A 137 30.99 -23.20 -10.76
CA ARG A 137 31.81 -22.09 -10.28
C ARG A 137 33.25 -22.55 -10.14
N ARG A 138 33.50 -23.63 -9.42
CA ARG A 138 34.84 -24.23 -9.24
C ARG A 138 34.74 -25.75 -9.37
N ALA A 139 35.83 -26.47 -9.09
CA ALA A 139 35.87 -27.93 -9.21
C ALA A 139 34.78 -28.62 -8.38
N ASP A 140 34.50 -28.08 -7.19
CA ASP A 140 33.61 -28.60 -6.14
C ASP A 140 32.50 -27.60 -5.75
N ARG A 141 32.35 -26.48 -6.47
CA ARG A 141 31.34 -25.46 -6.18
C ARG A 141 30.45 -25.22 -7.39
N PHE A 142 29.15 -25.33 -7.17
CA PHE A 142 28.13 -25.20 -8.20
C PHE A 142 27.01 -24.29 -7.74
N ARG A 143 26.21 -23.80 -8.69
CA ARG A 143 24.93 -23.15 -8.43
C ARG A 143 23.88 -23.77 -9.32
N LEU A 144 22.89 -24.42 -8.72
CA LEU A 144 21.73 -24.98 -9.41
C LEU A 144 20.62 -23.94 -9.42
N VAL A 145 20.15 -23.56 -10.60
CA VAL A 145 19.10 -22.56 -10.80
C VAL A 145 17.87 -23.25 -11.36
N LEU A 146 16.77 -23.17 -10.62
CA LEU A 146 15.42 -23.52 -11.05
C LEU A 146 14.67 -22.24 -11.40
N THR A 147 14.08 -22.16 -12.58
CA THR A 147 13.21 -21.03 -12.98
C THR A 147 11.93 -21.56 -13.57
N ASN A 148 10.78 -21.09 -13.12
CA ASN A 148 9.49 -21.49 -13.63
C ASN A 148 8.57 -20.27 -13.79
N HIS A 149 7.57 -20.40 -14.67
CA HIS A 149 6.45 -19.48 -14.61
C HIS A 149 5.60 -19.82 -13.38
N HIS A 150 5.15 -18.82 -12.60
CA HIS A 150 4.48 -19.07 -11.34
C HIS A 150 3.23 -19.93 -11.53
N ILE A 151 2.53 -19.79 -12.66
CA ILE A 151 1.33 -20.58 -13.03
C ILE A 151 1.44 -22.11 -12.86
N VAL A 152 2.64 -22.70 -12.87
CA VAL A 152 2.83 -24.16 -12.70
C VAL A 152 3.21 -24.59 -11.29
N LEU A 153 3.75 -23.71 -10.44
CA LEU A 153 4.23 -24.06 -9.10
C LEU A 153 4.00 -22.94 -8.11
N ASP A 154 3.46 -23.29 -6.95
CA ASP A 154 3.49 -22.46 -5.74
C ASP A 154 4.75 -22.72 -4.89
N GLY A 155 5.01 -21.87 -3.88
CA GLY A 155 6.21 -21.97 -3.04
C GLY A 155 6.30 -23.27 -2.23
N TRP A 156 5.16 -23.78 -1.77
CA TRP A 156 5.07 -25.10 -1.12
C TRP A 156 5.50 -26.22 -2.06
N SER A 157 4.99 -26.22 -3.29
CA SER A 157 5.34 -27.19 -4.34
C SER A 157 6.80 -27.10 -4.74
N THR A 158 7.37 -25.90 -4.81
CA THR A 158 8.80 -25.70 -5.07
C THR A 158 9.66 -26.36 -4.00
N SER A 159 9.29 -26.23 -2.72
CA SER A 159 10.00 -26.85 -1.61
C SER A 159 9.96 -28.39 -1.68
N LEU A 160 8.78 -28.96 -1.95
CA LEU A 160 8.61 -30.40 -2.17
C LEU A 160 9.43 -30.89 -3.36
N LEU A 161 9.38 -30.17 -4.47
CA LEU A 161 10.09 -30.51 -5.70
C LEU A 161 11.61 -30.59 -5.47
N LEU A 162 12.16 -29.61 -4.75
CA LEU A 162 13.59 -29.59 -4.39
C LEU A 162 13.94 -30.73 -3.44
N SER A 163 13.10 -31.01 -2.43
CA SER A 163 13.30 -32.15 -1.53
C SER A 163 13.31 -33.48 -2.29
N GLU A 164 12.32 -33.71 -3.16
CA GLU A 164 12.25 -34.92 -3.98
C GLU A 164 13.46 -35.02 -4.92
N LEU A 165 13.88 -33.92 -5.55
CA LEU A 165 15.06 -33.89 -6.42
C LEU A 165 16.31 -34.41 -5.70
N PHE A 166 16.57 -33.96 -4.48
CA PHE A 166 17.74 -34.41 -3.74
C PHE A 166 17.61 -35.85 -3.25
N ILE A 167 16.41 -36.31 -2.86
CA ILE A 167 16.19 -37.72 -2.52
C ILE A 167 16.51 -38.63 -3.72
N VAL A 168 15.99 -38.28 -4.90
CA VAL A 168 16.25 -39.01 -6.15
C VAL A 168 17.72 -38.97 -6.52
N TYR A 169 18.39 -37.83 -6.32
CA TYR A 169 19.83 -37.68 -6.52
C TYR A 169 20.63 -38.63 -5.61
N GLY A 170 20.31 -38.68 -4.32
CA GLY A 170 20.94 -39.59 -3.35
C GLY A 170 20.73 -41.07 -3.69
N ALA A 171 19.65 -41.40 -4.40
CA ALA A 171 19.35 -42.74 -4.91
C ALA A 171 19.97 -43.03 -6.30
N GLY A 172 20.90 -42.21 -6.79
CA GLY A 172 21.56 -42.43 -8.08
C GLY A 172 20.70 -42.07 -9.31
N GLY A 173 19.63 -41.31 -9.10
CA GLY A 173 18.66 -40.91 -10.13
C GLY A 173 17.42 -41.82 -10.20
N ASP A 174 17.26 -42.75 -9.25
CA ASP A 174 16.09 -43.62 -9.19
C ASP A 174 14.93 -42.95 -8.45
N ALA A 175 13.87 -42.59 -9.18
CA ALA A 175 12.66 -42.01 -8.59
C ALA A 175 11.70 -43.04 -7.97
N SER A 176 11.97 -44.35 -8.10
CA SER A 176 11.16 -45.40 -7.47
C SER A 176 11.26 -45.40 -5.93
N VAL A 177 12.27 -44.72 -5.39
CA VAL A 177 12.45 -44.52 -3.94
C VAL A 177 11.42 -43.58 -3.32
N LEU A 178 10.75 -42.76 -4.14
CA LEU A 178 9.70 -41.86 -3.69
C LEU A 178 8.37 -42.62 -3.59
N PRO A 179 7.47 -42.22 -2.67
CA PRO A 179 6.09 -42.72 -2.65
C PRO A 179 5.38 -42.53 -4.00
N PRO A 180 4.24 -43.18 -4.27
CA PRO A 180 3.45 -42.89 -5.46
C PRO A 180 3.10 -41.39 -5.56
N ALA A 181 3.19 -40.81 -6.77
CA ALA A 181 2.84 -39.41 -6.97
C ALA A 181 1.33 -39.21 -6.75
N VAL A 182 0.97 -38.19 -5.96
CA VAL A 182 -0.43 -37.85 -5.72
C VAL A 182 -0.97 -37.10 -6.94
N SER A 183 -2.05 -37.62 -7.53
CA SER A 183 -2.65 -37.02 -8.73
C SER A 183 -3.39 -35.72 -8.36
N PRO A 184 -3.17 -34.61 -9.08
CA PRO A 184 -3.93 -33.38 -8.87
C PRO A 184 -5.42 -33.51 -9.25
N GLN A 185 -5.82 -34.61 -9.89
CA GLN A 185 -7.22 -34.86 -10.26
C GLN A 185 -8.15 -34.90 -9.04
N ALA A 186 -7.71 -35.49 -7.92
CA ALA A 186 -8.52 -35.55 -6.69
C ALA A 186 -8.82 -34.15 -6.14
N PHE A 187 -7.83 -33.26 -6.20
CA PHE A 187 -8.00 -31.86 -5.83
C PHE A 187 -9.03 -31.14 -6.72
N PHE A 188 -8.95 -31.31 -8.03
CA PHE A 188 -9.92 -30.69 -8.96
C PHE A 188 -11.33 -31.29 -8.84
N ALA A 189 -11.44 -32.60 -8.57
CA ALA A 189 -12.72 -33.25 -8.30
C ALA A 189 -13.36 -32.69 -7.02
N TRP A 190 -12.62 -32.68 -5.92
CA TRP A 190 -13.05 -32.08 -4.66
C TRP A 190 -13.47 -30.62 -4.84
N ARG A 191 -12.73 -29.83 -5.62
CA ARG A 191 -13.10 -28.43 -5.85
C ARG A 191 -14.41 -28.26 -6.62
N GLY A 192 -14.69 -29.19 -7.55
CA GLY A 192 -15.94 -29.22 -8.30
C GLY A 192 -17.16 -29.62 -7.46
N GLU A 193 -16.94 -30.26 -6.30
CA GLU A 193 -17.98 -30.67 -5.36
C GLU A 193 -18.30 -29.60 -4.30
N GLN A 194 -17.54 -28.51 -4.23
CA GLN A 194 -17.75 -27.45 -3.23
C GLN A 194 -19.03 -26.65 -3.49
N ASP A 195 -19.70 -26.25 -2.40
CA ASP A 195 -20.91 -25.43 -2.46
C ASP A 195 -20.58 -23.96 -2.79
N ALA A 196 -20.44 -23.69 -4.08
CA ALA A 196 -20.16 -22.34 -4.57
C ALA A 196 -21.26 -21.31 -4.18
N PRO A 197 -22.58 -21.61 -4.22
CA PRO A 197 -23.60 -20.72 -3.67
C PRO A 197 -23.36 -20.32 -2.20
N ALA A 198 -23.07 -21.28 -1.31
CA ALA A 198 -22.77 -21.00 0.09
C ALA A 198 -21.51 -20.14 0.24
N ALA A 199 -20.45 -20.45 -0.52
CA ALA A 199 -19.23 -19.64 -0.53
C ALA A 199 -19.49 -18.18 -0.96
N ARG A 200 -20.28 -17.97 -2.02
CA ARG A 200 -20.68 -16.61 -2.45
C ARG A 200 -21.48 -15.88 -1.38
N GLN A 201 -22.33 -16.59 -0.62
CA GLN A 201 -23.08 -15.98 0.47
C GLN A 201 -22.16 -15.55 1.61
N ALA A 202 -21.22 -16.41 2.03
CA ALA A 202 -20.25 -16.11 3.07
C ALA A 202 -19.36 -14.92 2.69
N TRP A 203 -18.81 -14.91 1.47
CA TRP A 203 -17.99 -13.80 0.99
C TRP A 203 -18.77 -12.49 0.87
N ARG A 204 -20.03 -12.54 0.43
CA ARG A 204 -20.90 -11.36 0.41
C ARG A 204 -21.14 -10.82 1.81
N ALA A 205 -21.36 -11.68 2.79
CA ALA A 205 -21.52 -11.27 4.19
C ALA A 205 -20.23 -10.66 4.77
N ALA A 206 -19.07 -11.26 4.51
CA ALA A 206 -17.78 -10.77 4.99
C ALA A 206 -17.41 -9.38 4.40
N LEU A 207 -17.80 -9.13 3.15
CA LEU A 207 -17.52 -7.88 2.44
C LEU A 207 -18.70 -6.90 2.47
N ASP A 208 -19.76 -7.19 3.22
CA ASP A 208 -20.95 -6.35 3.29
C ASP A 208 -20.65 -4.96 3.87
N GLY A 209 -21.23 -3.92 3.28
CA GLY A 209 -20.99 -2.53 3.69
C GLY A 209 -19.60 -1.98 3.36
N LEU A 210 -18.75 -2.71 2.62
CA LEU A 210 -17.52 -2.16 2.07
C LEU A 210 -17.86 -1.15 0.96
N ALA A 211 -17.80 0.14 1.28
CA ALA A 211 -18.18 1.22 0.37
C ALA A 211 -17.03 1.62 -0.58
N GLU A 212 -15.80 1.57 -0.08
CA GLU A 212 -14.58 1.89 -0.81
C GLU A 212 -13.49 0.88 -0.41
N ALA A 213 -12.49 0.69 -1.27
CA ALA A 213 -11.28 -0.06 -0.96
C ALA A 213 -10.13 0.94 -0.82
N PRO A 214 -9.75 1.36 0.40
CA PRO A 214 -8.64 2.28 0.60
C PRO A 214 -7.33 1.70 0.06
N ARG A 215 -6.58 2.52 -0.65
CA ARG A 215 -5.35 2.13 -1.34
C ARG A 215 -4.16 2.89 -0.80
N VAL A 216 -2.99 2.26 -0.83
CA VAL A 216 -1.71 2.92 -0.54
C VAL A 216 -1.22 3.69 -1.76
N ALA A 217 -1.46 3.17 -2.96
CA ALA A 217 -1.09 3.77 -4.23
C ALA A 217 -2.23 4.61 -4.85
N PRO A 218 -1.91 5.71 -5.54
CA PRO A 218 -2.88 6.42 -6.38
C PRO A 218 -3.43 5.52 -7.50
N TYR A 219 -4.73 5.66 -7.82
CA TYR A 219 -5.46 4.81 -8.78
C TYR A 219 -4.84 4.73 -10.19
N ALA A 220 -4.11 5.76 -10.63
CA ALA A 220 -3.52 5.81 -11.97
C ALA A 220 -2.26 4.94 -12.13
N ASP A 221 -1.63 4.53 -11.02
CA ASP A 221 -0.29 3.91 -11.05
C ASP A 221 -0.31 2.40 -10.74
N SER A 222 -1.44 1.79 -10.36
CA SER A 222 -1.49 0.37 -9.98
C SER A 222 -1.28 -0.62 -11.14
N HIS A 223 -1.69 -0.27 -12.37
CA HIS A 223 -1.69 -1.20 -13.51
C HIS A 223 -0.35 -1.33 -14.28
N LYS A 224 0.66 -0.53 -13.94
CA LYS A 224 2.00 -0.70 -14.55
C LYS A 224 2.76 -1.80 -13.82
N ALA A 225 3.08 -2.87 -14.53
CA ALA A 225 3.99 -3.92 -14.06
C ALA A 225 5.43 -3.39 -13.99
N THR A 226 5.77 -2.71 -12.90
CA THR A 226 7.14 -2.26 -12.58
C THR A 226 7.81 -3.29 -11.67
N ALA A 227 9.13 -3.48 -11.82
CA ALA A 227 9.90 -4.31 -10.89
C ALA A 227 9.81 -3.74 -9.47
N THR A 228 9.60 -4.62 -8.49
CA THR A 228 9.61 -4.25 -7.08
C THR A 228 11.02 -4.28 -6.49
N GLU A 229 11.26 -3.41 -5.52
CA GLU A 229 12.40 -3.47 -4.61
C GLU A 229 11.97 -4.07 -3.28
N GLN A 230 12.93 -4.53 -2.48
CA GLN A 230 12.65 -5.25 -1.25
C GLN A 230 13.55 -4.80 -0.11
N ILE A 231 12.94 -4.58 1.06
CA ILE A 231 13.64 -4.34 2.33
C ILE A 231 13.45 -5.58 3.22
N VAL A 232 14.55 -6.15 3.71
CA VAL A 232 14.52 -7.25 4.66
C VAL A 232 14.54 -6.70 6.08
N LEU A 233 13.54 -7.06 6.87
CA LEU A 233 13.40 -6.71 8.28
C LEU A 233 13.55 -7.99 9.10
N THR A 234 14.66 -8.12 9.81
CA THR A 234 14.87 -9.24 10.74
C THR A 234 14.32 -8.87 12.11
N VAL A 235 13.25 -9.52 12.53
CA VAL A 235 12.71 -9.36 13.88
C VAL A 235 13.70 -10.01 14.86
N PRO A 236 14.15 -9.29 15.91
CA PRO A 236 15.02 -9.86 16.93
C PRO A 236 14.39 -11.09 17.58
N GLU A 237 15.20 -12.12 17.87
CA GLU A 237 14.76 -13.40 18.42
C GLU A 237 13.93 -13.26 19.70
N ASN A 238 14.34 -12.35 20.60
CA ASN A 238 13.58 -12.05 21.82
C ASN A 238 12.19 -11.48 21.53
N LEU A 239 12.06 -10.64 20.49
CA LEU A 239 10.79 -10.09 20.06
C LEU A 239 9.94 -11.15 19.34
N THR A 240 10.56 -11.98 18.48
CA THR A 240 9.87 -13.12 17.84
C THR A 240 9.27 -14.06 18.90
N ALA A 241 10.05 -14.42 19.92
CA ALA A 241 9.58 -15.25 21.02
C ALA A 241 8.45 -14.57 21.82
N ALA A 242 8.58 -13.28 22.13
CA ALA A 242 7.56 -12.53 22.87
C ALA A 242 6.23 -12.43 22.10
N VAL A 243 6.29 -12.16 20.79
CA VAL A 243 5.13 -12.16 19.89
C VAL A 243 4.47 -13.53 19.85
N GLY A 244 5.25 -14.60 19.63
CA GLY A 244 4.73 -15.97 19.57
C GLY A 244 4.09 -16.42 20.88
N GLU A 245 4.72 -16.10 22.02
CA GLU A 245 4.23 -16.44 23.34
C GLU A 245 2.94 -15.68 23.67
N ARG A 246 2.84 -14.40 23.29
CA ARG A 246 1.58 -13.66 23.42
C ARG A 246 0.49 -14.19 22.50
N ALA A 247 0.81 -14.47 21.24
CA ALA A 247 -0.14 -15.06 20.29
C ALA A 247 -0.74 -16.33 20.88
N ARG A 248 0.10 -17.23 21.41
CA ARG A 248 -0.32 -18.46 22.09
C ARG A 248 -1.23 -18.19 23.29
N ARG A 249 -0.92 -17.21 24.15
CA ARG A 249 -1.78 -16.85 25.30
C ARG A 249 -3.16 -16.34 24.88
N LEU A 250 -3.24 -15.64 23.75
CA LEU A 250 -4.49 -15.13 23.19
C LEU A 250 -5.20 -16.15 22.27
N GLY A 251 -4.63 -17.34 22.07
CA GLY A 251 -5.17 -18.34 21.16
C GLY A 251 -5.04 -17.96 19.68
N LEU A 252 -4.12 -17.05 19.34
CA LEU A 252 -3.91 -16.52 17.99
C LEU A 252 -2.80 -17.29 17.25
N THR A 253 -2.93 -17.40 15.93
CA THR A 253 -1.83 -17.82 15.05
C THR A 253 -0.87 -16.67 14.80
N LEU A 254 0.41 -16.97 14.53
CA LEU A 254 1.39 -15.94 14.15
C LEU A 254 0.98 -15.25 12.82
N ASN A 255 0.34 -15.98 11.90
CA ASN A 255 -0.19 -15.41 10.66
C ASN A 255 -1.24 -14.33 10.96
N THR A 256 -2.20 -14.60 11.85
CA THR A 256 -3.19 -13.59 12.29
C THR A 256 -2.50 -12.37 12.89
N VAL A 257 -1.41 -12.55 13.65
CA VAL A 257 -0.67 -11.41 14.20
C VAL A 257 -0.03 -10.55 13.11
N VAL A 258 0.58 -11.18 12.10
CA VAL A 258 1.15 -10.46 10.95
C VAL A 258 0.05 -9.74 10.16
N GLN A 259 -1.06 -10.41 9.87
CA GLN A 259 -2.20 -9.83 9.15
C GLN A 259 -2.85 -8.68 9.93
N GLY A 260 -3.06 -8.83 11.24
CA GLY A 260 -3.60 -7.77 12.10
C GLY A 260 -2.65 -6.58 12.23
N THR A 261 -1.34 -6.83 12.29
CA THR A 261 -0.30 -5.79 12.25
C THR A 261 -0.38 -5.02 10.93
N TRP A 262 -0.51 -5.73 9.81
CA TRP A 262 -0.63 -5.12 8.49
C TRP A 262 -1.91 -4.30 8.34
N GLY A 263 -3.07 -4.86 8.70
CA GLY A 263 -4.35 -4.15 8.65
C GLY A 263 -4.36 -2.88 9.49
N LEU A 264 -3.82 -2.93 10.72
CA LEU A 264 -3.70 -1.75 11.58
C LEU A 264 -2.74 -0.71 10.99
N LEU A 265 -1.64 -1.14 10.36
CA LEU A 265 -0.74 -0.23 9.66
C LEU A 265 -1.42 0.45 8.47
N LEU A 266 -2.13 -0.31 7.64
CA LEU A 266 -2.86 0.22 6.48
C LEU A 266 -3.90 1.24 6.90
N SER A 267 -4.69 0.95 7.95
CA SER A 267 -5.66 1.89 8.50
C SER A 267 -5.02 3.24 8.85
N ARG A 268 -3.80 3.22 9.40
CA ARG A 268 -3.06 4.44 9.77
C ARG A 268 -2.39 5.12 8.59
N LEU A 269 -2.06 4.39 7.53
CA LEU A 269 -1.49 4.96 6.30
C LEU A 269 -2.56 5.62 5.42
N THR A 270 -3.74 5.00 5.32
CA THR A 270 -4.85 5.50 4.48
C THR A 270 -5.77 6.45 5.24
N GLY A 271 -5.74 6.42 6.59
CA GLY A 271 -6.67 7.15 7.44
C GLY A 271 -8.06 6.52 7.51
N ALA A 272 -8.26 5.35 6.88
CA ALA A 272 -9.52 4.63 6.87
C ALA A 272 -9.60 3.62 8.04
N ASP A 273 -10.79 3.51 8.63
CA ASP A 273 -11.06 2.55 9.69
C ASP A 273 -11.56 1.18 9.15
N ASP A 274 -11.68 1.02 7.83
CA ASP A 274 -12.07 -0.23 7.15
C ASP A 274 -11.16 -0.43 5.94
N VAL A 275 -10.24 -1.39 6.04
CA VAL A 275 -9.21 -1.63 5.01
C VAL A 275 -9.25 -3.08 4.53
N VAL A 276 -8.86 -3.29 3.27
CA VAL A 276 -8.78 -4.61 2.67
C VAL A 276 -7.39 -4.82 2.07
N PHE A 277 -6.82 -5.99 2.28
CA PHE A 277 -5.59 -6.43 1.62
C PHE A 277 -5.72 -7.89 1.16
N GLY A 278 -4.91 -8.29 0.20
CA GLY A 278 -4.87 -9.69 -0.22
C GLY A 278 -4.03 -10.53 0.72
N THR A 279 -4.42 -11.79 0.91
CA THR A 279 -3.53 -12.81 1.49
C THR A 279 -3.51 -14.06 0.63
N THR A 280 -2.39 -14.78 0.66
CA THR A 280 -2.28 -16.07 0.00
C THR A 280 -2.60 -17.21 0.97
N VAL A 281 -3.48 -18.10 0.54
CA VAL A 281 -3.89 -19.30 1.28
C VAL A 281 -3.41 -20.54 0.55
N SER A 282 -3.12 -21.62 1.27
CA SER A 282 -2.47 -22.82 0.72
C SER A 282 -3.23 -23.48 -0.43
N GLY A 283 -4.57 -23.34 -0.42
CA GLY A 283 -5.51 -24.09 -1.25
C GLY A 283 -5.51 -25.62 -1.02
N ARG A 284 -4.68 -26.10 -0.09
CA ARG A 284 -4.55 -27.51 0.29
C ARG A 284 -5.55 -27.79 1.40
N ALA A 285 -6.71 -28.29 1.01
CA ALA A 285 -7.84 -28.55 1.91
C ALA A 285 -7.53 -29.76 2.82
N PRO A 286 -7.55 -29.62 4.15
CA PRO A 286 -7.18 -30.68 5.08
C PRO A 286 -8.09 -31.92 5.00
N GLU A 287 -9.27 -31.79 4.40
CA GLU A 287 -10.22 -32.88 4.14
C GLU A 287 -9.73 -33.84 3.04
N LEU A 288 -8.78 -33.41 2.19
CA LEU A 288 -8.22 -34.22 1.12
C LEU A 288 -6.97 -34.97 1.62
N PRO A 289 -7.00 -36.32 1.63
CA PRO A 289 -5.83 -37.13 1.96
C PRO A 289 -4.64 -36.78 1.06
N ASP A 290 -3.46 -36.65 1.67
CA ASP A 290 -2.18 -36.41 1.00
C ASP A 290 -2.12 -35.17 0.10
N VAL A 291 -3.05 -34.22 0.24
CA VAL A 291 -3.07 -32.97 -0.55
C VAL A 291 -1.79 -32.15 -0.37
N GLU A 292 -1.16 -32.28 0.79
CA GLU A 292 0.12 -31.67 1.14
C GLU A 292 1.26 -32.13 0.22
N ALA A 293 1.17 -33.31 -0.39
CA ALA A 293 2.14 -33.86 -1.32
C ALA A 293 1.83 -33.53 -2.80
N VAL A 294 0.72 -32.84 -3.08
CA VAL A 294 0.37 -32.43 -4.45
C VAL A 294 1.25 -31.26 -4.90
N VAL A 295 1.95 -31.47 -6.02
CA VAL A 295 2.80 -30.48 -6.67
C VAL A 295 2.02 -29.74 -7.76
N GLY A 296 1.85 -28.43 -7.59
CA GLY A 296 1.25 -27.55 -8.58
C GLY A 296 0.96 -26.14 -8.07
N MET A 297 0.14 -25.40 -8.82
CA MET A 297 -0.37 -24.08 -8.40
C MET A 297 -1.70 -24.25 -7.65
N LEU A 298 -1.62 -24.53 -6.35
CA LEU A 298 -2.79 -24.76 -5.50
C LEU A 298 -3.16 -23.54 -4.67
N VAL A 299 -2.19 -22.67 -4.35
CA VAL A 299 -2.47 -21.45 -3.58
C VAL A 299 -3.52 -20.58 -4.26
N ASN A 300 -4.29 -19.88 -3.43
CA ASN A 300 -5.28 -18.90 -3.87
C ASN A 300 -5.03 -17.56 -3.18
N THR A 301 -5.47 -16.47 -3.80
CA THR A 301 -5.44 -15.14 -3.19
C THR A 301 -6.84 -14.76 -2.78
N VAL A 302 -7.03 -14.40 -1.52
CA VAL A 302 -8.33 -14.01 -0.95
C VAL A 302 -8.21 -12.68 -0.21
N PRO A 303 -9.28 -11.85 -0.16
CA PRO A 303 -9.25 -10.61 0.59
C PRO A 303 -9.34 -10.88 2.10
N VAL A 304 -8.59 -10.08 2.86
CA VAL A 304 -8.70 -9.93 4.31
C VAL A 304 -9.18 -8.52 4.58
N ARG A 305 -10.35 -8.40 5.20
CA ARG A 305 -10.92 -7.12 5.62
C ARG A 305 -10.63 -6.90 7.10
N VAL A 306 -10.10 -5.73 7.43
CA VAL A 306 -9.81 -5.33 8.81
C VAL A 306 -10.55 -4.02 9.09
N ARG A 307 -11.53 -4.12 9.97
CA ARG A 307 -12.26 -2.97 10.52
C ARG A 307 -11.66 -2.62 11.87
N THR A 308 -11.31 -1.36 12.08
CA THR A 308 -10.78 -0.86 13.35
C THR A 308 -11.82 0.02 14.03
N ASP A 309 -12.24 -0.35 15.23
CA ASP A 309 -12.96 0.56 16.12
C ASP A 309 -11.98 1.17 17.12
N ARG A 310 -11.88 2.50 17.16
CA ARG A 310 -11.01 3.22 18.09
C ARG A 310 -11.22 2.81 19.55
N ALA A 311 -12.44 2.38 19.91
CA ALA A 311 -12.76 1.93 21.25
C ALA A 311 -12.44 0.47 21.56
N GLU A 312 -12.17 -0.34 20.54
CA GLU A 312 -11.78 -1.74 20.67
C GLU A 312 -10.37 -1.86 21.27
N THR A 313 -10.12 -2.98 21.94
CA THR A 313 -8.78 -3.31 22.42
C THR A 313 -7.93 -3.90 21.30
N LEU A 314 -6.61 -3.74 21.38
CA LEU A 314 -5.69 -4.36 20.44
C LEU A 314 -5.85 -5.90 20.42
N ALA A 315 -6.05 -6.53 21.57
CA ALA A 315 -6.30 -7.97 21.65
C ALA A 315 -7.66 -8.36 21.03
N GLY A 316 -8.69 -7.53 21.22
CA GLY A 316 -10.02 -7.71 20.64
C GLY A 316 -9.99 -7.73 19.12
N LEU A 317 -9.31 -6.74 18.51
CA LEU A 317 -9.14 -6.65 17.06
C LEU A 317 -8.55 -7.94 16.46
N TYR A 318 -7.48 -8.47 17.07
CA TYR A 318 -6.79 -9.64 16.55
C TYR A 318 -7.58 -10.93 16.76
N THR A 319 -8.32 -11.02 17.87
CA THR A 319 -9.21 -12.16 18.16
C THR A 319 -10.35 -12.20 17.15
N ARG A 320 -11.03 -11.07 16.95
CA ARG A 320 -12.09 -10.93 15.96
C ARG A 320 -11.59 -11.20 14.55
N LEU A 321 -10.41 -10.70 14.19
CA LEU A 321 -9.80 -11.00 12.90
C LEU A 321 -9.59 -12.52 12.71
N GLN A 322 -9.13 -13.24 13.73
CA GLN A 322 -8.98 -14.69 13.61
C GLN A 322 -10.32 -15.40 13.42
N GLU A 323 -11.35 -15.01 14.16
CA GLU A 323 -12.70 -15.57 14.06
C GLU A 323 -13.27 -15.34 12.66
N GLU A 324 -13.22 -14.10 12.16
CA GLU A 324 -13.66 -13.72 10.82
C GLU A 324 -12.90 -14.52 9.73
N GLN A 325 -11.59 -14.73 9.88
CA GLN A 325 -10.81 -15.54 8.94
C GLN A 325 -11.14 -17.03 9.02
N PHE A 326 -11.37 -17.56 10.23
CA PHE A 326 -11.72 -18.96 10.44
C PHE A 326 -13.04 -19.33 9.76
N GLU A 327 -14.05 -18.45 9.83
CA GLU A 327 -15.35 -18.64 9.17
C GLU A 327 -15.24 -18.73 7.63
N LEU A 328 -14.20 -18.12 7.05
CA LEU A 328 -13.99 -18.09 5.60
C LEU A 328 -13.14 -19.24 5.05
N VAL A 329 -12.47 -20.03 5.92
CA VAL A 329 -11.55 -21.10 5.49
C VAL A 329 -12.21 -22.10 4.55
N ALA A 330 -13.44 -22.54 4.85
CA ALA A 330 -14.19 -23.47 4.01
C ALA A 330 -14.56 -22.88 2.62
N HIS A 331 -14.48 -21.55 2.48
CA HIS A 331 -14.88 -20.79 1.29
C HIS A 331 -13.67 -20.25 0.51
N HIS A 332 -12.44 -20.55 0.93
CA HIS A 332 -11.19 -20.17 0.25
C HIS A 332 -11.01 -20.81 -1.13
N HIS A 333 -11.89 -21.73 -1.53
CA HIS A 333 -11.89 -22.34 -2.86
C HIS A 333 -12.42 -21.39 -3.96
N LEU A 334 -13.09 -20.29 -3.59
CA LEU A 334 -13.62 -19.29 -4.52
C LEU A 334 -12.51 -18.36 -5.03
N GLY A 335 -12.55 -17.99 -6.32
CA GLY A 335 -11.53 -17.12 -6.92
C GLY A 335 -11.67 -15.65 -6.57
N LEU A 336 -10.54 -14.92 -6.52
CA LEU A 336 -10.53 -13.48 -6.24
C LEU A 336 -11.44 -12.67 -7.18
N THR A 337 -11.37 -12.92 -8.50
CA THR A 337 -12.21 -12.24 -9.49
C THR A 337 -13.70 -12.44 -9.20
N GLU A 338 -14.07 -13.64 -8.78
CA GLU A 338 -15.44 -13.95 -8.42
C GLU A 338 -15.83 -13.28 -7.10
N ILE A 339 -14.97 -13.33 -6.07
CA ILE A 339 -15.18 -12.62 -4.80
C ILE A 339 -15.37 -11.12 -5.05
N GLN A 340 -14.54 -10.51 -5.89
CA GLN A 340 -14.65 -9.09 -6.27
C GLN A 340 -15.97 -8.77 -6.95
N SER A 341 -16.47 -9.65 -7.83
CA SER A 341 -17.76 -9.47 -8.49
C SER A 341 -18.97 -9.50 -7.55
N LEU A 342 -18.80 -9.93 -6.29
CA LEU A 342 -19.83 -9.91 -5.26
C LEU A 342 -19.95 -8.54 -4.57
N THR A 343 -19.01 -7.63 -4.81
CA THR A 343 -18.96 -6.30 -4.20
C THR A 343 -19.43 -5.22 -5.18
N ALA A 344 -19.79 -4.04 -4.66
CA ALA A 344 -20.10 -2.87 -5.47
C ALA A 344 -18.85 -2.02 -5.81
N ILE A 345 -17.64 -2.51 -5.49
CA ILE A 345 -16.39 -1.77 -5.69
C ILE A 345 -15.99 -1.83 -7.16
N ASP A 346 -15.85 -0.65 -7.77
CA ASP A 346 -15.26 -0.52 -9.10
C ASP A 346 -13.73 -0.64 -9.03
N GLY A 347 -13.15 -1.50 -9.87
CA GLY A 347 -11.70 -1.79 -9.86
C GLY A 347 -11.29 -2.78 -8.78
N GLU A 348 -9.97 -2.91 -8.53
CA GLU A 348 -9.40 -3.92 -7.62
C GLU A 348 -9.83 -3.71 -6.15
N LEU A 349 -10.04 -4.81 -5.40
CA LEU A 349 -10.42 -4.79 -3.98
C LEU A 349 -9.31 -4.33 -3.04
N PHE A 350 -8.06 -4.39 -3.47
CA PHE A 350 -6.90 -4.03 -2.69
C PHE A 350 -5.67 -3.86 -3.59
N ASP A 351 -4.69 -3.11 -3.10
CA ASP A 351 -3.40 -2.87 -3.77
C ASP A 351 -2.20 -3.31 -2.92
N THR A 352 -2.46 -4.05 -1.84
CA THR A 352 -1.40 -4.63 -0.99
C THR A 352 -1.62 -6.11 -0.71
N LEU A 353 -0.54 -6.83 -0.43
CA LEU A 353 -0.55 -8.29 -0.23
C LEU A 353 0.26 -8.69 1.00
N VAL A 354 -0.28 -9.60 1.81
CA VAL A 354 0.43 -10.28 2.91
C VAL A 354 0.54 -11.76 2.60
N VAL A 355 1.77 -12.28 2.60
CA VAL A 355 2.06 -13.70 2.38
C VAL A 355 2.75 -14.25 3.62
N PHE A 356 2.23 -15.35 4.17
CA PHE A 356 2.86 -16.04 5.30
C PHE A 356 3.41 -17.39 4.83
N GLU A 357 4.72 -17.47 4.65
CA GLU A 357 5.39 -18.63 4.05
C GLU A 357 5.77 -19.66 5.12
N ASN A 358 4.84 -20.54 5.49
CA ASN A 358 5.08 -21.56 6.51
C ASN A 358 5.73 -22.86 5.97
N TYR A 359 6.41 -22.82 4.81
CA TYR A 359 7.05 -24.00 4.23
C TYR A 359 8.58 -23.98 4.40
N PRO A 360 9.19 -25.14 4.72
CA PRO A 360 10.61 -25.21 5.07
C PRO A 360 11.49 -25.23 3.81
N VAL A 361 11.72 -24.08 3.16
CA VAL A 361 12.77 -24.00 2.12
C VAL A 361 14.15 -24.18 2.75
N ASP A 362 14.37 -23.60 3.93
CA ASP A 362 15.71 -23.50 4.56
C ASP A 362 16.16 -24.75 5.32
N ARG A 363 15.26 -25.68 5.64
CA ARG A 363 15.59 -26.87 6.44
C ARG A 363 15.69 -28.18 5.65
N ALA A 364 15.41 -28.16 4.35
CA ALA A 364 15.21 -29.39 3.59
C ALA A 364 16.50 -30.10 3.14
N VAL A 365 17.68 -29.47 3.16
CA VAL A 365 18.85 -30.05 2.46
C VAL A 365 20.21 -29.66 3.07
N ASP A 366 20.50 -30.05 4.32
CA ASP A 366 21.83 -29.78 4.89
C ASP A 366 22.94 -30.58 4.19
N THR A 367 22.69 -31.83 3.80
CA THR A 367 23.61 -32.64 2.98
C THR A 367 22.85 -33.79 2.33
N VAL A 368 22.93 -33.94 1.00
CA VAL A 368 22.34 -35.08 0.28
C VAL A 368 23.30 -35.62 -0.77
N GLY A 369 23.56 -36.93 -0.74
CA GLY A 369 24.46 -37.60 -1.69
C GLY A 369 25.93 -37.13 -1.61
N GLY A 370 26.37 -36.59 -0.47
CA GLY A 370 27.71 -36.02 -0.30
C GLY A 370 27.87 -34.57 -0.76
N VAL A 371 26.78 -33.93 -1.21
CA VAL A 371 26.73 -32.52 -1.60
C VAL A 371 26.05 -31.70 -0.51
N ARG A 372 26.69 -30.61 -0.10
CA ARG A 372 26.18 -29.66 0.91
C ARG A 372 25.54 -28.46 0.21
N VAL A 373 24.35 -28.06 0.65
CA VAL A 373 23.76 -26.77 0.24
C VAL A 373 24.34 -25.68 1.14
N THR A 374 24.98 -24.68 0.53
CA THR A 374 25.72 -23.63 1.25
C THR A 374 25.03 -22.28 1.19
N GLY A 375 24.01 -22.14 0.37
CA GLY A 375 23.25 -20.90 0.20
C GLY A 375 22.02 -21.14 -0.67
N THR A 376 20.98 -20.37 -0.40
CA THR A 376 19.72 -20.38 -1.14
C THR A 376 19.34 -18.95 -1.44
N GLU A 377 18.88 -18.71 -2.66
CA GLU A 377 18.39 -17.41 -3.08
C GLU A 377 17.10 -17.59 -3.86
N ALA A 378 16.03 -16.95 -3.41
CA ALA A 378 14.73 -16.98 -4.06
C ALA A 378 14.38 -15.59 -4.58
N HIS A 379 13.89 -15.54 -5.81
CA HIS A 379 13.30 -14.36 -6.43
C HIS A 379 11.85 -14.66 -6.76
N ASN A 380 10.95 -13.93 -6.10
CA ASN A 380 9.52 -13.92 -6.38
C ASN A 380 9.10 -12.46 -6.58
N THR A 381 8.42 -12.16 -7.68
CA THR A 381 7.93 -10.81 -7.93
C THR A 381 6.47 -10.72 -7.56
N VAL A 382 6.18 -9.92 -6.54
CA VAL A 382 4.82 -9.49 -6.24
C VAL A 382 4.59 -8.18 -6.97
N HIS A 383 3.48 -8.06 -7.72
CA HIS A 383 3.20 -6.89 -8.57
C HIS A 383 2.50 -5.75 -7.81
N TYR A 384 2.06 -6.01 -6.57
CA TYR A 384 1.39 -5.02 -5.73
C TYR A 384 2.34 -3.87 -5.34
N PRO A 385 1.85 -2.61 -5.32
CA PRO A 385 2.60 -1.44 -4.85
C PRO A 385 3.34 -1.62 -3.53
N LEU A 386 2.74 -2.37 -2.60
CA LEU A 386 3.30 -2.67 -1.30
C LEU A 386 2.91 -4.09 -0.87
N SER A 387 3.86 -4.88 -0.39
CA SER A 387 3.62 -6.25 0.06
C SER A 387 4.50 -6.62 1.25
N LEU A 388 4.02 -7.55 2.07
CA LEU A 388 4.73 -8.08 3.23
C LEU A 388 4.75 -9.61 3.15
N LEU A 389 5.93 -10.19 2.90
CA LEU A 389 6.14 -11.62 3.01
C LEU A 389 6.75 -11.90 4.40
N ALA A 390 6.21 -12.88 5.11
CA ALA A 390 6.64 -13.26 6.45
C ALA A 390 7.12 -14.71 6.46
N HIS A 391 8.37 -14.90 6.89
CA HIS A 391 9.01 -16.21 7.04
C HIS A 391 9.18 -16.52 8.54
N PRO A 392 8.38 -17.45 9.11
CA PRO A 392 8.52 -17.85 10.49
C PRO A 392 9.81 -18.67 10.70
N GLY A 393 10.36 -18.57 11.90
CA GLY A 393 11.57 -19.29 12.32
C GLY A 393 11.98 -18.85 13.72
N ASP A 394 13.19 -19.20 14.14
CA ASP A 394 13.77 -18.70 15.41
C ASP A 394 13.80 -17.17 15.43
N ARG A 395 13.96 -16.56 14.24
CA ARG A 395 13.70 -15.15 13.97
C ARG A 395 12.64 -15.05 12.90
N LEU A 396 11.63 -14.22 13.15
CA LEU A 396 10.66 -13.83 12.13
C LEU A 396 11.37 -12.90 11.14
N VAL A 397 11.46 -13.31 9.88
CA VAL A 397 12.04 -12.48 8.81
C VAL A 397 10.91 -11.95 7.95
N LEU A 398 10.85 -10.63 7.78
CA LEU A 398 9.84 -9.96 6.98
C LEU A 398 10.49 -9.32 5.75
N HIS A 399 9.92 -9.56 4.59
CA HIS A 399 10.35 -8.97 3.33
C HIS A 399 9.28 -7.96 2.90
N LEU A 400 9.61 -6.69 3.01
CA LEU A 400 8.75 -5.59 2.57
C LEU A 400 9.05 -5.27 1.11
N GLY A 401 8.21 -5.76 0.21
CA GLY A 401 8.28 -5.46 -1.22
C GLY A 401 7.55 -4.15 -1.51
N TYR A 402 8.15 -3.25 -2.29
CA TYR A 402 7.52 -2.00 -2.71
C TYR A 402 7.87 -1.64 -4.15
N ARG A 403 7.00 -0.85 -4.76
CA ARG A 403 7.22 -0.26 -6.08
C ARG A 403 7.92 1.10 -5.97
N PRO A 404 9.16 1.26 -6.47
CA PRO A 404 9.93 2.50 -6.31
C PRO A 404 9.36 3.68 -7.09
N ASP A 405 8.50 3.42 -8.09
CA ASP A 405 7.75 4.44 -8.82
C ASP A 405 6.56 5.00 -8.03
N ILE A 406 6.15 4.35 -6.94
CA ILE A 406 5.04 4.79 -6.06
C ILE A 406 5.58 5.21 -4.68
N LEU A 407 6.49 4.43 -4.10
CA LEU A 407 7.04 4.65 -2.76
C LEU A 407 8.55 4.83 -2.83
N THR A 408 9.05 5.93 -2.28
CA THR A 408 10.50 6.12 -2.10
C THR A 408 11.08 5.10 -1.11
N ASP A 409 12.35 4.72 -1.27
CA ASP A 409 13.05 3.84 -0.31
C ASP A 409 12.95 4.35 1.14
N THR A 410 13.09 5.66 1.35
CA THR A 410 12.92 6.29 2.68
C THR A 410 11.51 6.06 3.24
N ALA A 411 10.46 6.18 2.42
CA ALA A 411 9.09 5.93 2.85
C ALA A 411 8.87 4.44 3.16
N ALA A 412 9.38 3.54 2.31
CA ALA A 412 9.31 2.10 2.52
C ALA A 412 10.03 1.66 3.80
N ARG A 413 11.22 2.21 4.10
CA ARG A 413 11.92 1.96 5.37
C ARG A 413 11.11 2.40 6.58
N ARG A 414 10.50 3.59 6.53
CA ARG A 414 9.61 4.07 7.61
C ARG A 414 8.40 3.16 7.81
N ILE A 415 7.81 2.64 6.74
CA ILE A 415 6.74 1.63 6.81
C ILE A 415 7.25 0.37 7.51
N GLY A 416 8.44 -0.13 7.13
CA GLY A 416 9.08 -1.26 7.79
C GLY A 416 9.34 -1.05 9.28
N ASP A 417 9.82 0.14 9.67
CA ASP A 417 10.02 0.49 11.08
C ASP A 417 8.69 0.50 11.86
N ARG A 418 7.60 0.96 11.24
CA ARG A 418 6.26 0.93 11.84
C ARG A 418 5.75 -0.50 12.02
N VAL A 419 6.01 -1.41 11.09
CA VAL A 419 5.71 -2.85 11.26
C VAL A 419 6.43 -3.39 12.50
N LEU A 420 7.73 -3.11 12.67
CA LEU A 420 8.48 -3.56 13.84
C LEU A 420 7.96 -2.94 15.14
N ARG A 421 7.57 -1.65 15.13
CA ARG A 421 6.94 -1.00 16.30
C ARG A 421 5.60 -1.65 16.66
N LEU A 422 4.77 -1.97 15.67
CA LEU A 422 3.49 -2.65 15.90
C LEU A 422 3.67 -4.06 16.47
N LEU A 423 4.68 -4.82 16.02
CA LEU A 423 4.99 -6.13 16.59
C LEU A 423 5.46 -6.03 18.05
N ARG A 424 6.28 -5.02 18.38
CA ARG A 424 6.67 -4.73 19.78
C ARG A 424 5.46 -4.35 20.63
N LEU A 425 4.63 -3.45 20.11
CA LEU A 425 3.41 -3.04 20.79
C LEU A 425 2.47 -4.23 21.03
N PHE A 426 2.29 -5.10 20.02
CA PHE A 426 1.55 -6.33 20.20
C PHE A 426 2.17 -7.14 21.32
N ALA A 427 3.47 -7.41 21.32
CA ALA A 427 4.13 -8.19 22.37
C ALA A 427 3.93 -7.60 23.79
N ASP A 428 4.04 -6.27 23.94
CA ASP A 428 4.17 -5.61 25.24
C ASP A 428 2.85 -5.06 25.82
N ALA A 429 1.83 -4.78 25.00
CA ALA A 429 0.60 -4.10 25.42
C ALA A 429 -0.14 -4.82 26.58
N ALA A 430 -0.89 -4.13 27.43
CA ALA A 430 -1.86 -4.81 28.28
C ALA A 430 -3.05 -5.33 27.44
N THR A 431 -3.78 -6.36 27.89
CA THR A 431 -4.92 -6.94 27.14
C THR A 431 -6.04 -5.93 26.90
N ASP A 432 -6.18 -4.94 27.80
CA ASP A 432 -7.13 -3.84 27.76
C ASP A 432 -6.63 -2.59 27.03
N THR A 433 -5.44 -2.64 26.41
CA THR A 433 -4.89 -1.52 25.62
C THR A 433 -5.82 -1.21 24.44
N ARG A 434 -6.33 0.02 24.39
CA ARG A 434 -7.26 0.50 23.36
C ARG A 434 -6.54 0.92 22.08
N LEU A 435 -7.19 0.76 20.93
CA LEU A 435 -6.63 1.16 19.63
C LEU A 435 -6.37 2.67 19.53
N ASP A 436 -7.18 3.52 20.16
CA ASP A 436 -6.98 4.98 20.21
C ASP A 436 -5.68 5.41 20.90
N SER A 437 -5.16 4.60 21.83
CA SER A 437 -3.89 4.84 22.53
C SER A 437 -2.65 4.38 21.75
N VAL A 438 -2.83 3.68 20.63
CA VAL A 438 -1.73 3.15 19.81
C VAL A 438 -1.02 4.28 19.06
N ASP A 439 0.23 4.50 19.44
CA ASP A 439 1.14 5.44 18.81
C ASP A 439 2.15 4.73 17.89
N LEU A 440 2.28 5.25 16.67
CA LEU A 440 3.14 4.70 15.62
C LEU A 440 4.28 5.62 15.21
N LEU A 441 4.31 6.86 15.73
CA LEU A 441 5.32 7.84 15.35
C LEU A 441 6.66 7.48 16.00
N GLY A 442 7.69 7.35 15.18
CA GLY A 442 9.06 7.24 15.64
C GLY A 442 9.60 8.57 16.17
N ASP A 443 10.73 8.51 16.89
CA ASP A 443 11.36 9.70 17.47
C ASP A 443 11.73 10.76 16.43
N ASP A 444 12.19 10.35 15.24
CA ASP A 444 12.52 11.28 14.16
C ASP A 444 11.27 11.96 13.58
N GLU A 445 10.14 11.25 13.51
CA GLU A 445 8.86 11.82 13.07
C GLU A 445 8.33 12.82 14.10
N ARG A 446 8.49 12.51 15.40
CA ARG A 446 8.17 13.44 16.50
C ARG A 446 9.07 14.67 16.47
N ARG A 447 10.37 14.50 16.20
CA ARG A 447 11.31 15.61 16.05
C ARG A 447 10.91 16.51 14.89
N LEU A 448 10.53 15.94 13.74
CA LEU A 448 10.05 16.70 12.59
C LEU A 448 8.82 17.57 12.95
N LEU A 449 7.86 17.00 13.68
CA LEU A 449 6.68 17.73 14.15
C LEU A 449 7.04 18.89 15.08
N ALA A 450 8.07 18.74 15.90
CA ALA A 450 8.55 19.81 16.76
C ALA A 450 9.31 20.88 15.97
N GLU A 451 10.26 20.48 15.12
CA GLU A 451 11.12 21.38 14.34
C GLU A 451 10.33 22.22 13.32
N TRP A 452 9.38 21.61 12.59
CA TRP A 452 8.55 22.33 11.63
C TRP A 452 7.61 23.34 12.29
N ASN A 453 7.27 23.11 13.58
CA ASN A 453 6.40 23.98 14.35
C ASN A 453 7.16 24.91 15.31
N ASP A 454 8.51 24.94 15.29
CA ASP A 454 9.32 25.88 16.08
C ASP A 454 9.30 27.31 15.49
N THR A 455 8.09 27.84 15.37
CA THR A 455 7.78 29.17 14.82
C THR A 455 7.46 30.17 15.93
N ALA A 456 7.57 29.75 17.20
CA ALA A 456 7.36 30.62 18.35
C ALA A 456 8.41 31.73 18.37
N ARG A 457 7.94 32.98 18.34
CA ARG A 457 8.77 34.17 18.42
C ARG A 457 8.13 35.16 19.39
N PRO A 458 8.91 35.86 20.24
CA PRO A 458 8.37 36.94 21.06
C PRO A 458 7.79 38.04 20.15
N VAL A 459 6.47 38.21 20.18
CA VAL A 459 5.78 39.30 19.49
C VAL A 459 5.30 40.29 20.56
N PRO A 460 5.67 41.59 20.48
CA PRO A 460 5.17 42.59 21.41
C PRO A 460 3.64 42.65 21.40
N ARG A 461 3.02 42.73 22.59
CA ARG A 461 1.57 42.94 22.72
C ARG A 461 1.21 44.38 22.35
N ARG A 462 1.12 44.66 21.05
CA ARG A 462 0.67 45.95 20.50
C ARG A 462 -0.48 45.75 19.54
N SER A 463 -1.44 46.67 19.56
CA SER A 463 -2.53 46.69 18.58
C SER A 463 -2.03 47.19 17.23
N VAL A 464 -2.77 46.88 16.15
CA VAL A 464 -2.51 47.44 14.82
C VAL A 464 -2.54 48.97 14.84
N ALA A 465 -3.44 49.57 15.64
CA ALA A 465 -3.52 51.02 15.80
C ALA A 465 -2.27 51.62 16.45
N GLU A 466 -1.71 50.97 17.46
CA GLU A 466 -0.45 51.39 18.11
C GLU A 466 0.75 51.23 17.19
N LEU A 467 0.82 50.12 16.44
CA LEU A 467 1.88 49.89 15.46
C LEU A 467 1.84 50.94 14.34
N PHE A 468 0.64 51.28 13.85
CA PHE A 468 0.45 52.32 12.85
C PHE A 468 0.83 53.71 13.39
N ALA A 469 0.37 54.08 14.59
CA ALA A 469 0.71 55.37 15.20
C ALA A 469 2.22 55.54 15.43
N ALA A 470 2.90 54.46 15.84
CA ALA A 470 4.36 54.45 15.98
C ALA A 470 5.05 54.68 14.62
N GLN A 471 4.58 54.03 13.54
CA GLN A 471 5.10 54.24 12.20
C GLN A 471 4.84 55.68 11.71
N ALA A 472 3.65 56.23 11.97
CA ALA A 472 3.31 57.59 11.56
C ALA A 472 4.17 58.65 12.25
N THR A 473 4.54 58.39 13.51
CA THR A 473 5.49 59.21 14.27
C THR A 473 6.91 59.09 13.73
N ALA A 474 7.34 57.88 13.33
CA ALA A 474 8.69 57.63 12.85
C ALA A 474 8.97 58.24 11.46
N THR A 475 8.00 58.19 10.54
CA THR A 475 8.18 58.66 9.15
C THR A 475 7.02 59.55 8.67
N PRO A 476 6.77 60.70 9.33
CA PRO A 476 5.55 61.48 9.12
C PRO A 476 5.38 62.04 7.70
N GLY A 477 6.49 62.40 7.03
CA GLY A 477 6.48 62.96 5.67
C GLY A 477 6.48 61.93 4.55
N HIS A 478 6.60 60.63 4.87
CA HIS A 478 6.57 59.58 3.85
C HIS A 478 5.13 59.35 3.36
N ILE A 479 4.99 58.99 2.08
CA ILE A 479 3.70 58.63 1.49
C ILE A 479 3.21 57.32 2.13
N ALA A 480 2.01 57.35 2.72
CA ALA A 480 1.34 56.18 3.30
C ALA A 480 0.35 55.54 2.33
N VAL A 481 -0.46 56.36 1.63
CA VAL A 481 -1.49 55.90 0.70
C VAL A 481 -1.42 56.69 -0.60
N ARG A 482 -1.61 56.02 -1.74
CA ARG A 482 -1.78 56.64 -3.06
C ARG A 482 -3.01 56.06 -3.74
N TYR A 483 -3.94 56.92 -4.12
CA TYR A 483 -5.16 56.53 -4.80
C TYR A 483 -5.64 57.64 -5.73
N GLY A 484 -6.06 57.29 -6.95
CA GLY A 484 -6.63 58.26 -7.92
C GLY A 484 -5.70 59.45 -8.26
N GLY A 485 -4.38 59.25 -8.26
CA GLY A 485 -3.40 60.31 -8.52
C GLY A 485 -3.08 61.21 -7.32
N LEU A 486 -3.81 61.06 -6.21
CA LEU A 486 -3.55 61.76 -4.95
C LEU A 486 -2.67 60.91 -4.03
N THR A 487 -1.81 61.58 -3.26
CA THR A 487 -0.94 60.98 -2.25
C THR A 487 -1.27 61.52 -0.88
N THR A 488 -1.30 60.66 0.13
CA THR A 488 -1.49 61.04 1.54
C THR A 488 -0.29 60.55 2.34
N THR A 489 0.34 61.44 3.08
CA THR A 489 1.47 61.12 3.96
C THR A 489 1.00 60.40 5.22
N TYR A 490 1.94 59.75 5.93
CA TYR A 490 1.64 59.10 7.21
C TYR A 490 1.04 60.07 8.24
N ARG A 491 1.55 61.30 8.33
CA ARG A 491 1.01 62.33 9.23
C ARG A 491 -0.43 62.67 8.87
N GLU A 492 -0.69 62.98 7.61
CA GLU A 492 -2.04 63.36 7.14
C GLU A 492 -3.05 62.22 7.34
N LEU A 493 -2.63 60.97 7.09
CA LEU A 493 -3.46 59.79 7.28
C LEU A 493 -3.79 59.57 8.77
N ASP A 494 -2.78 59.66 9.64
CA ASP A 494 -2.96 59.51 11.08
C ASP A 494 -3.85 60.62 11.66
N ASP A 495 -3.64 61.88 11.28
CA ASP A 495 -4.46 63.01 11.73
C ASP A 495 -5.93 62.89 11.29
N ARG A 496 -6.17 62.37 10.08
CA ARG A 496 -7.53 62.09 9.59
C ARG A 496 -8.17 60.93 10.33
N ALA A 497 -7.44 59.83 10.51
CA ALA A 497 -7.92 58.66 11.24
C ALA A 497 -8.19 58.97 12.72
N ASN A 498 -7.33 59.74 13.39
CA ASN A 498 -7.52 60.18 14.79
C ASN A 498 -8.76 61.07 14.94
N ARG A 499 -8.99 61.99 14.00
CA ARG A 499 -10.20 62.83 14.01
C ARG A 499 -11.47 62.01 13.85
N LEU A 500 -11.48 61.05 12.94
CA LEU A 500 -12.62 60.16 12.75
C LEU A 500 -12.78 59.20 13.95
N ALA A 501 -11.69 58.68 14.52
CA ALA A 501 -11.74 57.84 15.73
C ALA A 501 -12.35 58.58 16.93
N SER A 502 -12.01 59.86 17.13
CA SER A 502 -12.64 60.69 18.17
C SER A 502 -14.13 60.92 17.90
N ASP A 503 -14.55 61.08 16.64
CA ASP A 503 -15.98 61.19 16.29
C ASP A 503 -16.72 59.87 16.59
N LEU A 504 -16.14 58.72 16.21
CA LEU A 504 -16.69 57.40 16.54
C LEU A 504 -16.81 57.21 18.06
N THR A 505 -15.75 57.52 18.81
CA THR A 505 -15.76 57.43 20.28
C THR A 505 -16.80 58.37 20.89
N GLY A 506 -16.94 59.59 20.36
CA GLY A 506 -17.96 60.55 20.77
C GLY A 506 -19.40 60.07 20.53
N ARG A 507 -19.59 59.15 19.57
CA ARG A 507 -20.86 58.47 19.29
C ARG A 507 -21.10 57.22 20.14
N GLY A 508 -20.16 56.88 21.02
CA GLY A 508 -20.24 55.72 21.89
C GLY A 508 -19.64 54.44 21.31
N ILE A 509 -18.98 54.51 20.14
CA ILE A 509 -18.28 53.36 19.56
C ILE A 509 -16.98 53.11 20.32
N GLY A 510 -16.74 51.87 20.73
CA GLY A 510 -15.56 51.46 21.48
C GLY A 510 -15.23 49.97 21.33
N PRO A 511 -14.50 49.39 22.31
CA PRO A 511 -14.21 47.96 22.35
C PRO A 511 -15.46 47.09 22.23
N GLU A 512 -15.34 45.96 21.52
CA GLU A 512 -16.42 45.01 21.21
C GLU A 512 -17.50 45.51 20.24
N ASP A 513 -17.49 46.79 19.84
CA ASP A 513 -18.39 47.26 18.79
C ASP A 513 -17.90 46.86 17.40
N ILE A 514 -18.86 46.57 16.53
CA ILE A 514 -18.62 46.32 15.10
C ILE A 514 -19.07 47.53 14.30
N VAL A 515 -18.18 48.05 13.46
CA VAL A 515 -18.47 49.14 12.52
C VAL A 515 -18.39 48.61 11.09
N ALA A 516 -19.51 48.59 10.39
CA ALA A 516 -19.53 48.21 8.99
C ALA A 516 -18.92 49.30 8.10
N LEU A 517 -18.13 48.90 7.11
CA LEU A 517 -17.54 49.77 6.10
C LEU A 517 -18.05 49.34 4.73
N ALA A 518 -18.98 50.10 4.15
CA ALA A 518 -19.49 49.84 2.80
C ALA A 518 -19.19 51.03 1.89
N MET A 519 -18.06 51.01 1.20
CA MET A 519 -17.71 52.06 0.25
C MET A 519 -16.75 51.55 -0.82
N PRO A 520 -16.68 52.18 -2.00
CA PRO A 520 -15.67 51.86 -3.00
C PRO A 520 -14.26 52.12 -2.47
N ARG A 521 -13.27 51.50 -3.13
CA ARG A 521 -11.85 51.72 -2.85
C ARG A 521 -11.56 53.23 -2.90
N SER A 522 -10.95 53.76 -1.86
CA SER A 522 -10.63 55.17 -1.71
C SER A 522 -9.64 55.41 -0.57
N THR A 523 -9.06 56.60 -0.49
CA THR A 523 -8.31 57.01 0.72
C THR A 523 -9.20 57.03 1.96
N GLU A 524 -10.49 57.41 1.83
CA GLU A 524 -11.43 57.42 2.96
C GLU A 524 -11.70 56.02 3.52
N MET A 525 -11.66 54.99 2.68
CA MET A 525 -11.78 53.61 3.15
C MET A 525 -10.65 53.24 4.12
N ILE A 526 -9.42 53.63 3.80
CA ILE A 526 -8.25 53.39 4.68
C ILE A 526 -8.33 54.24 5.95
N VAL A 527 -8.75 55.50 5.83
CA VAL A 527 -8.98 56.39 6.99
C VAL A 527 -10.03 55.78 7.92
N SER A 528 -11.14 55.28 7.37
CA SER A 528 -12.25 54.68 8.12
C SER A 528 -11.82 53.40 8.83
N LEU A 529 -11.09 52.51 8.14
CA LEU A 529 -10.54 51.30 8.74
C LEU A 529 -9.63 51.63 9.93
N LEU A 530 -8.66 52.53 9.74
CA LEU A 530 -7.74 52.93 10.81
C LEU A 530 -8.47 53.63 11.96
N ALA A 531 -9.47 54.45 11.67
CA ALA A 531 -10.27 55.14 12.68
C ALA A 531 -11.06 54.17 13.55
N VAL A 532 -11.68 53.15 12.96
CA VAL A 532 -12.40 52.09 13.69
C VAL A 532 -11.45 51.34 14.61
N LEU A 533 -10.29 50.93 14.11
CA LEU A 533 -9.27 50.26 14.94
C LEU A 533 -8.72 51.17 16.05
N LYS A 534 -8.56 52.47 15.80
CA LYS A 534 -8.11 53.46 16.79
C LYS A 534 -9.18 53.77 17.84
N ALA A 535 -10.46 53.62 17.52
CA ALA A 535 -11.56 53.67 18.49
C ALA A 535 -11.64 52.39 19.36
N GLY A 536 -10.88 51.35 19.02
CA GLY A 536 -10.89 50.06 19.71
C GLY A 536 -11.96 49.09 19.18
N ALA A 537 -12.72 49.48 18.15
CA ALA A 537 -13.77 48.68 17.53
C ALA A 537 -13.21 47.76 16.43
N ALA A 538 -14.01 46.76 16.04
CA ALA A 538 -13.75 45.90 14.89
C ALA A 538 -14.46 46.45 13.65
N TYR A 539 -13.79 46.44 12.49
CA TYR A 539 -14.45 46.82 11.24
C TYR A 539 -14.99 45.59 10.49
N LEU A 540 -16.17 45.72 9.92
CA LEU A 540 -16.78 44.74 9.02
C LEU A 540 -16.72 45.27 7.59
N PRO A 541 -15.81 44.80 6.72
CA PRO A 541 -15.76 45.23 5.34
C PRO A 541 -16.94 44.65 4.55
N ILE A 542 -17.70 45.50 3.87
CA ILE A 542 -18.81 45.13 3.00
C ILE A 542 -18.51 45.65 1.60
N ASP A 543 -18.40 44.75 0.62
CA ASP A 543 -18.27 45.16 -0.78
C ASP A 543 -19.62 45.66 -1.30
N PRO A 544 -19.73 46.94 -1.71
CA PRO A 544 -20.98 47.48 -2.27
C PRO A 544 -21.44 46.81 -3.57
N ALA A 545 -20.56 46.04 -4.23
CA ALA A 545 -20.89 45.28 -5.43
C ALA A 545 -21.59 43.94 -5.15
N TYR A 546 -21.65 43.49 -3.89
CA TYR A 546 -22.35 42.26 -3.54
C TYR A 546 -23.86 42.36 -3.79
N PRO A 547 -24.52 41.23 -4.08
CA PRO A 547 -25.98 41.17 -4.12
C PRO A 547 -26.58 41.70 -2.81
N ARG A 548 -27.70 42.43 -2.91
CA ARG A 548 -28.34 43.07 -1.76
C ARG A 548 -28.62 42.10 -0.62
N GLU A 549 -29.13 40.91 -0.93
CA GLU A 549 -29.44 39.86 0.05
C GLU A 549 -28.20 39.45 0.87
N ARG A 550 -27.01 39.42 0.25
CA ARG A 550 -25.75 39.10 0.94
C ARG A 550 -25.36 40.22 1.90
N ILE A 551 -25.54 41.47 1.49
CA ILE A 551 -25.24 42.64 2.34
C ILE A 551 -26.22 42.71 3.52
N GLU A 552 -27.51 42.51 3.27
CA GLU A 552 -28.55 42.45 4.30
C GLU A 552 -28.28 41.33 5.30
N PHE A 553 -27.87 40.15 4.82
CA PHE A 553 -27.45 39.05 5.68
C PHE A 553 -26.27 39.44 6.58
N MET A 554 -25.20 40.00 6.02
CA MET A 554 -24.02 40.42 6.79
C MET A 554 -24.35 41.46 7.87
N LEU A 555 -25.20 42.44 7.54
CA LEU A 555 -25.64 43.47 8.49
C LEU A 555 -26.56 42.90 9.58
N THR A 556 -27.44 41.97 9.23
CA THR A 556 -28.36 41.33 10.17
C THR A 556 -27.64 40.40 11.16
N ASP A 557 -26.65 39.65 10.66
CA ASP A 557 -25.85 38.71 11.45
C ASP A 557 -24.88 39.46 12.38
N ALA A 558 -24.11 40.40 11.83
CA ALA A 558 -23.08 41.11 12.59
C ALA A 558 -23.61 42.26 13.46
N ARG A 559 -24.83 42.74 13.21
CA ARG A 559 -25.49 43.86 13.93
C ARG A 559 -24.53 45.01 14.24
N PRO A 560 -23.90 45.61 13.21
CA PRO A 560 -22.94 46.68 13.45
C PRO A 560 -23.60 47.87 14.15
N ALA A 561 -22.90 48.48 15.10
CA ALA A 561 -23.37 49.68 15.80
C ALA A 561 -23.43 50.90 14.86
N LEU A 562 -22.64 50.89 13.78
CA LEU A 562 -22.57 51.95 12.80
C LEU A 562 -22.17 51.41 11.42
N LEU A 563 -22.72 52.02 10.35
CA LEU A 563 -22.29 51.82 8.97
C LEU A 563 -21.59 53.09 8.45
N ILE A 564 -20.30 53.00 8.16
CA ILE A 564 -19.57 54.06 7.45
C ILE A 564 -19.63 53.79 5.94
N THR A 565 -20.08 54.77 5.17
CA THR A 565 -20.34 54.64 3.72
C THR A 565 -20.15 55.99 3.02
N THR A 566 -20.25 56.01 1.68
CA THR A 566 -20.37 57.23 0.88
C THR A 566 -21.83 57.53 0.57
N SER A 567 -22.15 58.77 0.22
CA SER A 567 -23.51 59.19 -0.11
C SER A 567 -24.09 58.36 -1.27
N ASP A 568 -23.32 58.16 -2.34
CA ASP A 568 -23.67 57.29 -3.48
C ASP A 568 -23.93 55.84 -3.05
N THR A 569 -23.08 55.29 -2.17
CA THR A 569 -23.23 53.89 -1.73
C THR A 569 -24.42 53.74 -0.79
N ALA A 570 -24.68 54.71 0.10
CA ALA A 570 -25.85 54.73 0.96
C ALA A 570 -27.15 54.73 0.14
N GLU A 571 -27.24 55.53 -0.93
CA GLU A 571 -28.39 55.55 -1.84
C GLU A 571 -28.63 54.19 -2.51
N ARG A 572 -27.56 53.53 -2.97
CA ARG A 572 -27.63 52.22 -3.63
C ARG A 572 -28.03 51.09 -2.68
N LEU A 573 -27.55 51.14 -1.44
CA LEU A 573 -27.89 50.17 -0.40
C LEU A 573 -29.35 50.29 0.05
N GLY A 574 -29.91 51.50 0.00
CA GLY A 574 -31.29 51.79 0.41
C GLY A 574 -31.44 51.88 1.94
N THR A 575 -32.43 52.64 2.41
CA THR A 575 -32.64 53.02 3.82
C THR A 575 -33.15 51.89 4.74
N ARG A 576 -33.09 50.62 4.33
CA ARG A 576 -33.73 49.49 5.03
C ARG A 576 -32.88 48.82 6.11
N THR A 577 -31.65 49.27 6.35
CA THR A 577 -30.70 48.53 7.19
C THR A 577 -30.83 48.77 8.69
N GLY A 578 -31.68 49.71 9.15
CA GLY A 578 -31.94 49.99 10.58
C GLY A 578 -30.72 50.45 11.40
N THR A 579 -29.53 50.43 10.80
CA THR A 579 -28.23 50.78 11.37
C THR A 579 -27.98 52.27 11.13
N ALA A 580 -27.40 52.99 12.08
CA ALA A 580 -27.01 54.38 11.89
C ALA A 580 -25.92 54.51 10.82
N HIS A 581 -26.00 55.52 9.94
CA HIS A 581 -25.03 55.73 8.85
C HIS A 581 -24.12 56.92 9.16
N LEU A 582 -22.84 56.79 8.83
CA LEU A 582 -21.87 57.88 8.82
C LEU A 582 -21.33 58.06 7.39
N LEU A 583 -21.63 59.20 6.78
CA LEU A 583 -21.18 59.54 5.42
C LEU A 583 -19.80 60.21 5.47
N VAL A 584 -18.82 59.64 4.77
CA VAL A 584 -17.44 60.19 4.72
C VAL A 584 -17.28 61.34 3.72
N ASP A 585 -18.25 61.55 2.84
CA ASP A 585 -18.28 62.54 1.76
C ASP A 585 -19.36 63.63 1.94
N GLY A 586 -20.13 63.60 3.04
CA GLY A 586 -21.20 64.56 3.35
C GLY A 586 -20.94 65.45 4.57
N PRO A 587 -21.80 66.46 4.85
CA PRO A 587 -21.69 67.28 6.06
C PRO A 587 -21.89 66.42 7.32
N ARG A 588 -21.01 66.57 8.32
CA ARG A 588 -21.03 65.76 9.56
C ARG A 588 -22.34 65.96 10.33
N ALA A 589 -23.24 64.98 10.28
CA ALA A 589 -24.46 64.96 11.09
C ALA A 589 -24.13 64.53 12.53
N THR A 590 -24.47 65.37 13.52
CA THR A 590 -24.22 65.17 14.96
C THR A 590 -25.32 64.40 15.69
N GLU A 591 -25.97 63.43 15.06
CA GLU A 591 -26.97 62.61 15.73
C GLU A 591 -26.30 61.44 16.48
N GLY A 592 -26.59 61.32 17.78
CA GLY A 592 -26.09 60.26 18.64
C GLY A 592 -26.76 58.92 18.33
N ILE A 593 -26.02 57.83 18.55
CA ILE A 593 -26.52 56.47 18.33
C ILE A 593 -27.57 56.14 19.41
N PRO A 594 -28.79 55.69 19.05
CA PRO A 594 -29.77 55.20 20.03
C PRO A 594 -29.21 53.95 20.73
N ARG A 595 -29.26 53.93 22.06
CA ARG A 595 -28.84 52.77 22.87
C ARG A 595 -29.81 51.60 22.75
#